data_AF-A0A8T4LTI9-F1
#
_entry.id   AF-A0A8T4LTI9-F1
#
_cell.length_a   1.000
_cell.length_b   1.000
_cell.length_c   1.000
_cell.angle_alpha   90.00
_cell.angle_beta   90.00
_cell.angle_gamma   90.00
#
_symmetry.space_group_name_H-M   'P 1'
#
loop_
_entity.id
_entity.type
_entity.pdbx_description
1 polymer ?
#
loop_
_entity_poly.entity_id
_entity_poly.type
_entity_poly.pdbx_seq_one_letter_code
_entity_poly.pdbx_strand_id
1 'polypeptide(L)'
;MKKQYHPTKLKGNGSLKKLAREITNLRYDQTASFIEELADSFRRRAERDSKRHRPMLALRLYDISDKLYEAKDDANKAWKICRPYMKG
;
A
#
# COMPACT_ATOMS: atom_id res chain seq x y z
N MET A 1 18.16 14.74 19.96
CA MET A 1 18.09 13.47 19.20
C MET A 1 17.90 13.78 17.72
N LYS A 2 18.68 13.18 16.81
CA LYS A 2 18.48 13.36 15.36
C LYS A 2 17.16 12.72 14.93
N LYS A 3 16.31 13.48 14.24
CA LYS A 3 15.03 12.99 13.69
C LYS A 3 15.34 11.93 12.64
N GLN A 4 14.96 10.67 12.90
CA GLN A 4 15.19 9.58 11.96
C GLN A 4 14.19 9.73 10.79
N TYR A 5 14.70 10.13 9.62
CA TYR A 5 13.97 10.00 8.36
C TYR A 5 14.00 8.51 8.00
N HIS A 6 12.84 7.86 7.85
CA HIS A 6 12.66 6.41 7.62
C HIS A 6 12.80 5.54 8.88
N PRO A 7 11.76 5.45 9.73
CA PRO A 7 11.77 4.53 10.86
C PRO A 7 11.82 3.07 10.39
N THR A 8 12.54 2.22 11.11
CA THR A 8 12.64 0.76 10.84
C THR A 8 11.53 -0.04 11.53
N LYS A 9 10.72 0.61 12.36
CA LYS A 9 9.61 0.02 13.11
C LYS A 9 8.40 0.93 13.06
N LEU A 10 7.22 0.35 12.91
CA LEU A 10 5.96 1.05 13.11
C LEU A 10 5.66 1.11 14.61
N LYS A 11 5.25 2.28 15.11
CA LYS A 11 4.76 2.42 16.49
C LYS A 11 3.30 1.96 16.55
N GLY A 12 2.91 1.26 17.62
CA GLY A 12 1.51 0.89 17.90
C GLY A 12 0.98 -0.35 17.17
N ASN A 13 1.61 -0.82 16.09
CA ASN A 13 1.06 -1.91 15.25
C ASN A 13 1.67 -3.30 15.53
N GLY A 14 2.39 -3.48 16.64
CA GLY A 14 3.12 -4.72 16.92
C GLY A 14 4.23 -5.00 15.91
N SER A 15 4.23 -6.18 15.29
CA SER A 15 5.22 -6.58 14.28
C SER A 15 4.69 -6.42 12.85
N LEU A 16 5.57 -6.20 11.87
CA LEU A 16 5.19 -6.12 10.45
C LEU A 16 4.44 -7.39 9.98
N LYS A 17 4.82 -8.56 10.52
CA LYS A 17 4.14 -9.84 10.26
C LYS A 17 2.69 -9.83 10.76
N LYS A 18 2.45 -9.31 11.97
CA LYS A 18 1.11 -9.19 12.53
C LYS A 18 0.26 -8.24 11.69
N LEU A 19 0.80 -7.06 11.38
CA LEU A 19 0.11 -6.08 10.55
C LEU A 19 -0.28 -6.63 9.17
N ALA A 20 0.64 -7.35 8.50
CA ALA A 20 0.34 -7.98 7.22
C ALA A 20 -0.83 -8.96 7.32
N ARG A 21 -0.85 -9.82 8.36
CA ARG A 21 -1.94 -10.75 8.62
C ARG A 21 -3.27 -10.03 8.88
N GLU A 22 -3.25 -8.94 9.64
CA GLU A 22 -4.45 -8.16 9.94
C GLU A 22 -5.04 -7.52 8.68
N ILE A 23 -4.20 -6.96 7.81
CA ILE A 23 -4.62 -6.37 6.53
C ILE A 23 -5.21 -7.43 5.59
N THR A 24 -4.59 -8.62 5.48
CA THR A 24 -5.07 -9.68 4.57
C THR A 24 -6.26 -10.45 5.13
N ASN A 25 -6.61 -10.26 6.40
CA ASN A 25 -7.83 -10.81 7.02
C ASN A 25 -9.04 -9.89 6.84
N LEU A 26 -8.86 -8.67 6.32
CA LEU A 26 -9.97 -7.81 5.96
C LEU A 26 -10.76 -8.44 4.80
N ARG A 27 -12.00 -7.98 4.60
CA ARG A 27 -12.71 -8.25 3.35
C ARG A 27 -11.91 -7.69 2.18
N TYR A 28 -11.93 -8.36 1.04
CA TYR A 28 -11.10 -7.97 -0.10
C TYR A 28 -11.38 -6.56 -0.63
N ASP A 29 -12.60 -6.02 -0.48
CA ASP A 29 -12.88 -4.61 -0.78
C ASP A 29 -12.11 -3.65 0.13
N GLN A 30 -12.01 -3.98 1.42
CA GLN A 30 -11.26 -3.19 2.40
C GLN A 30 -9.75 -3.37 2.22
N THR A 31 -9.28 -4.58 1.88
CA THR A 31 -7.90 -4.80 1.48
C THR A 31 -7.54 -3.98 0.23
N ALA A 32 -8.45 -3.91 -0.76
CA ALA A 32 -8.26 -3.09 -1.96
C ALA A 32 -8.12 -1.60 -1.61
N SER A 33 -8.97 -1.06 -0.72
CA SER A 33 -8.85 0.32 -0.23
C SER A 33 -7.52 0.58 0.49
N PHE A 34 -7.03 -0.38 1.30
CA PHE A 34 -5.71 -0.25 1.90
C PHE A 34 -4.58 -0.19 0.86
N ILE A 35 -4.64 -1.06 -0.16
CA ILE A 35 -3.62 -1.09 -1.22
C ILE A 35 -3.64 0.22 -2.03
N GLU A 36 -4.81 0.80 -2.29
CA GLU A 36 -4.96 2.11 -2.93
C GLU A 36 -4.27 3.22 -2.13
N GLU A 37 -4.54 3.32 -0.83
CA GLU A 37 -3.89 4.31 0.05
C GLU A 37 -2.36 4.13 0.11
N LEU A 38 -1.89 2.88 0.02
CA LEU A 38 -0.47 2.58 -0.05
C LEU A 38 0.13 3.04 -1.39
N ALA A 39 -0.55 2.76 -2.52
CA ALA A 39 -0.15 3.18 -3.86
C ALA A 39 -0.03 4.72 -3.92
N ASP A 40 -1.09 5.42 -3.53
CA ASP A 40 -1.16 6.87 -3.44
C ASP A 40 -0.01 7.47 -2.60
N SER A 41 0.34 6.81 -1.50
CA SER A 41 1.43 7.23 -0.64
C SER A 41 2.80 7.11 -1.31
N PHE A 42 3.03 6.09 -2.15
CA PHE A 42 4.22 5.97 -2.98
C PHE A 42 4.22 7.00 -4.11
N ARG A 43 3.08 7.21 -4.79
CA ARG A 43 2.94 8.22 -5.85
C ARG A 43 3.27 9.63 -5.36
N ARG A 44 2.70 10.04 -4.22
CA ARG A 44 3.01 11.33 -3.58
C ARG A 44 4.48 11.47 -3.19
N ARG A 45 5.16 10.36 -2.86
CA ARG A 45 6.62 10.36 -2.59
C ARG A 45 7.40 10.54 -3.89
N ALA A 46 7.04 9.81 -4.94
CA ALA A 46 7.63 9.90 -6.26
C ALA A 46 7.59 11.35 -6.79
N GLU A 47 6.44 12.01 -6.69
CA GLU A 47 6.27 13.41 -7.09
C GLU A 47 7.19 14.35 -6.33
N ARG A 48 7.33 14.18 -5.00
CA ARG A 48 8.25 14.99 -4.19
C ARG A 48 9.71 14.76 -4.57
N ASP A 49 10.12 13.52 -4.82
CA ASP A 49 11.49 13.19 -5.18
C ASP A 49 11.83 13.63 -6.62
N SER A 50 10.85 13.59 -7.53
CA SER A 50 10.97 14.15 -8.88
C SER A 50 11.25 15.64 -8.83
N LYS A 51 10.49 16.40 -8.01
CA LYS A 51 10.70 17.84 -7.78
C LYS A 51 12.03 18.17 -7.10
N ARG A 52 12.65 17.20 -6.42
CA ARG A 52 13.95 17.32 -5.72
C ARG A 52 15.14 16.85 -6.56
N HIS A 53 14.98 16.73 -7.87
CA HIS A 53 16.04 16.30 -8.80
C HIS A 53 16.56 14.88 -8.51
N ARG A 54 15.68 13.97 -8.08
CA ARG A 54 15.99 12.53 -7.90
C ARG A 54 15.17 11.67 -8.87
N PRO A 55 15.33 11.83 -10.20
CA PRO A 55 14.44 11.24 -11.18
C PRO A 55 14.43 9.71 -11.16
N MET A 56 15.58 9.06 -10.95
CA MET A 56 15.65 7.59 -10.88
C MET A 56 14.93 7.03 -9.65
N LEU A 57 14.99 7.73 -8.51
CA LEU A 57 14.25 7.34 -7.31
C LEU A 57 12.73 7.54 -7.52
N ALA A 58 12.35 8.68 -8.10
CA ALA A 58 10.95 8.96 -8.42
C ALA A 58 10.39 7.89 -9.37
N LEU A 59 11.12 7.53 -10.42
CA LEU A 59 10.74 6.48 -11.36
C LEU A 59 10.45 5.16 -10.63
N ARG A 60 11.35 4.71 -9.74
CA ARG A 60 11.12 3.48 -8.96
C ARG A 60 9.92 3.57 -8.03
N LEU A 61 9.62 4.74 -7.48
CA LEU A 61 8.45 4.94 -6.63
C LEU A 61 7.15 4.97 -7.44
N TYR A 62 7.17 5.50 -8.66
CA TYR A 62 6.05 5.38 -9.61
C TYR A 62 5.83 3.91 -10.00
N ASP A 63 6.88 3.17 -10.36
CA ASP A 63 6.80 1.73 -10.68
C ASP A 63 6.14 0.94 -9.53
N ILE A 64 6.46 1.27 -8.28
CA ILE A 64 5.84 0.65 -7.10
C ILE A 64 4.36 1.01 -7.00
N SER A 65 4.01 2.29 -7.17
CA SER A 65 2.62 2.75 -7.14
C SER A 65 1.77 2.06 -8.19
N ASP A 66 2.27 1.93 -9.42
CA ASP A 66 1.51 1.36 -10.54
C ASP A 66 1.23 -0.13 -10.29
N LYS A 67 2.23 -0.89 -9.82
CA LYS A 67 2.04 -2.29 -9.41
C LYS A 67 1.07 -2.47 -8.25
N LEU A 68 1.02 -1.51 -7.33
CA LEU A 68 0.04 -1.52 -6.24
C LEU A 68 -1.37 -1.24 -6.76
N TYR A 69 -1.56 -0.34 -7.74
CA TYR A 69 -2.86 -0.16 -8.37
C TYR A 69 -3.33 -1.44 -9.09
N GLU A 70 -2.43 -2.14 -9.79
CA GLU A 70 -2.72 -3.45 -10.38
C GLU A 70 -3.16 -4.46 -9.30
N ALA A 71 -2.42 -4.55 -8.19
CA ALA A 71 -2.77 -5.43 -7.07
C ALA A 71 -4.11 -5.07 -6.41
N LYS A 72 -4.44 -3.78 -6.33
CA LYS A 72 -5.75 -3.29 -5.85
C LYS A 72 -6.87 -3.71 -6.78
N ASP A 73 -6.66 -3.68 -8.09
CA ASP A 73 -7.66 -4.15 -9.05
C ASP A 73 -7.86 -5.66 -8.97
N ASP A 74 -6.80 -6.43 -8.72
CA ASP A 74 -6.90 -7.88 -8.46
C ASP A 74 -7.64 -8.19 -7.15
N ALA A 75 -7.39 -7.43 -6.08
CA ALA A 75 -8.16 -7.55 -4.84
C ALA A 75 -9.67 -7.26 -5.06
N ASN A 76 -9.99 -6.26 -5.87
CA ASN A 76 -11.38 -5.98 -6.27
C ASN A 76 -12.00 -7.11 -7.09
N LYS A 77 -11.24 -7.76 -7.98
CA LYS A 77 -11.72 -8.96 -8.70
C LYS A 77 -11.98 -10.10 -7.73
N ALA A 78 -11.08 -10.35 -6.78
CA ALA A 78 -11.25 -11.37 -5.74
C ALA A 78 -12.51 -11.10 -4.90
N TRP A 79 -12.77 -9.84 -4.54
CA TRP A 79 -14.01 -9.45 -3.88
C TRP A 79 -15.25 -9.80 -4.71
N LYS A 80 -15.26 -9.46 -6.00
CA LYS A 80 -16.40 -9.77 -6.88
C LYS A 80 -16.69 -11.27 -6.95
N ILE A 81 -15.65 -12.11 -6.89
CA ILE A 81 -15.77 -13.58 -6.88
C ILE A 81 -16.35 -14.07 -5.55
N CYS A 82 -15.82 -13.61 -4.40
CA CYS A 82 -16.22 -14.17 -3.11
C CYS A 82 -17.51 -13.56 -2.54
N ARG A 83 -17.82 -12.30 -2.88
CA ARG A 83 -18.95 -11.54 -2.32
C ARG A 83 -20.29 -12.29 -2.37
N PRO A 84 -20.68 -12.97 -3.47
CA PRO A 84 -21.95 -13.71 -3.52
C PRO A 84 -22.05 -14.85 -2.50
N TYR A 85 -20.91 -15.36 -2.02
CA TYR A 85 -20.83 -16.48 -1.08
C TYR A 85 -20.67 -16.04 0.38
N MET A 86 -20.46 -14.74 0.63
CA MET A 86 -20.38 -14.21 1.99
C MET A 86 -21.78 -13.95 2.52
N LYS A 87 -22.16 -14.68 3.57
CA LYS A 87 -23.37 -14.40 4.34
C LYS A 87 -23.14 -13.11 5.12
N GLY A 88 -24.08 -12.18 5.03
CA GLY A 88 -24.08 -10.92 5.78
C GLY A 88 -24.18 -11.14 7.28
#